data_AF-A0A1X7M1P2-F1
#
_entry.id   AF-A0A1X7M1P2-F1
#
_cell.length_a   1.000
_cell.length_b   1.000
_cell.length_c   1.000
_cell.angle_alpha   90.00
_cell.angle_beta   90.00
_cell.angle_gamma   90.00
#
_symmetry.space_group_name_H-M   'P 1'
#
loop_
_entity.id
_entity.type
_entity.pdbx_description
1 polymer ?
#
loop_
_entity_poly.entity_id
_entity_poly.type
_entity_poly.pdbx_seq_one_letter_code
_entity_poly.pdbx_strand_id
1 'polypeptide(L)'
;MNPAIETTPHVLLVLGTGGTIAGSGVGAGAASLEYVAGTVGVAELVRGADAPSGFVFHAEQVAQIDSKDMTLSIWRDLADRCATALTDNSVGGIIITHGTDTIEETAFFLASVFPSLTKPIVLTCAMRPATALSPDGPQNLRDAVAVAVASGISGVFVVCAGEIHDASYVRKSHPYRLNAFESGELGPVGYVEEGNPRLTRPATNAGNSSCNWKLISSIDIADWPSVEIVTSFAGTRGRLVDILTRERESGAPNAVDGLILAATGNGSLHEDLIAAALRAQTAGIEVWRASRCLNGTIVPTSRDRFPHAGTLTPVKARIALLLRLLTERSVAKSRQPA
;
A
#
# COMPACT_ATOMS: atom_id res chain seq x y z
N MET A 1 9.63 48.09 11.96
CA MET A 1 10.02 46.67 12.05
C MET A 1 8.76 45.91 12.42
N ASN A 2 8.19 45.15 11.47
CA ASN A 2 7.15 44.19 11.84
C ASN A 2 7.82 43.11 12.71
N PRO A 3 7.21 42.69 13.83
CA PRO A 3 7.70 41.54 14.55
C PRO A 3 7.64 40.36 13.57
N ALA A 4 8.77 39.64 13.41
CA ALA A 4 8.76 38.37 12.72
C ALA A 4 7.70 37.51 13.41
N ILE A 5 6.67 37.11 12.67
CA ILE A 5 5.73 36.12 13.15
C ILE A 5 6.57 34.85 13.32
N GLU A 6 6.90 34.51 14.56
CA GLU A 6 7.47 33.20 14.89
C GLU A 6 6.42 32.16 14.54
N THR A 7 6.47 31.67 13.31
CA THR A 7 5.64 30.55 12.88
C THR A 7 6.21 29.32 13.55
N THR A 8 5.48 28.74 14.48
CA THR A 8 5.79 27.45 15.07
C THR A 8 6.09 26.46 13.93
N PRO A 9 7.24 25.76 13.94
CA PRO A 9 7.59 24.86 12.85
C PRO A 9 6.55 23.75 12.71
N HIS A 10 6.25 23.36 11.48
CA HIS A 10 5.38 22.24 11.20
C HIS A 10 6.06 20.91 11.53
N VAL A 11 5.27 19.94 12.00
CA VAL A 11 5.76 18.59 12.25
C VAL A 11 5.78 17.81 10.94
N LEU A 12 6.92 17.21 10.62
CA LEU A 12 7.04 16.16 9.63
C LEU A 12 7.06 14.82 10.36
N LEU A 13 5.91 14.15 10.36
CA LEU A 13 5.72 12.90 11.09
C LEU A 13 6.34 11.76 10.28
N VAL A 14 7.31 11.04 10.86
CA VAL A 14 7.97 9.89 10.24
C VAL A 14 7.57 8.62 10.98
N LEU A 15 6.77 7.78 10.31
CA LEU A 15 6.29 6.51 10.83
C LEU A 15 7.21 5.37 10.37
N GLY A 16 7.75 4.63 11.33
CA GLY A 16 8.57 3.44 11.09
C GLY A 16 7.72 2.18 10.99
N THR A 17 7.88 1.41 9.92
CA THR A 17 7.30 0.05 9.81
C THR A 17 8.37 -1.06 9.65
N GLY A 18 9.64 -0.67 9.49
CA GLY A 18 10.77 -1.57 9.32
C GLY A 18 11.26 -1.64 7.88
N GLY A 19 11.43 -2.85 7.35
CA GLY A 19 11.94 -3.09 6.00
C GLY A 19 13.45 -2.99 5.87
N THR A 20 13.92 -3.17 4.64
CA THR A 20 15.35 -3.11 4.27
C THR A 20 15.97 -1.75 4.55
N ILE A 21 15.22 -0.64 4.43
CA ILE A 21 15.69 0.70 4.80
C ILE A 21 16.11 0.79 6.27
N ALA A 22 15.44 0.01 7.12
CA ALA A 22 15.76 -0.18 8.53
C ALA A 22 16.61 -1.44 8.78
N GLY A 23 17.09 -2.13 7.74
CA GLY A 23 17.80 -3.39 7.87
C GLY A 23 19.29 -3.23 8.10
N SER A 24 19.89 -4.14 8.84
CA SER A 24 21.34 -4.22 9.07
C SER A 24 21.87 -5.62 8.80
N GLY A 25 23.04 -5.68 8.17
CA GLY A 25 23.81 -6.91 7.98
C GLY A 25 24.97 -7.00 8.98
N VAL A 26 25.51 -8.20 9.16
CA VAL A 26 26.68 -8.43 10.01
C VAL A 26 27.95 -8.13 9.20
N GLY A 27 28.62 -7.02 9.52
CA GLY A 27 29.89 -6.60 8.90
C GLY A 27 29.75 -5.46 7.88
N ALA A 28 30.71 -4.52 7.89
CA ALA A 28 30.77 -3.45 6.91
C ALA A 28 31.03 -4.04 5.51
N GLY A 29 30.14 -3.80 4.55
CA GLY A 29 30.22 -4.40 3.22
C GLY A 29 29.63 -5.81 3.10
N ALA A 30 28.82 -6.26 4.07
CA ALA A 30 28.05 -7.49 3.97
C ALA A 30 27.26 -7.55 2.65
N ALA A 31 27.20 -8.73 2.04
CA ALA A 31 26.47 -8.96 0.81
C ALA A 31 25.02 -8.46 0.96
N SER A 32 24.52 -7.73 -0.04
CA SER A 32 23.19 -7.06 0.00
C SER A 32 22.00 -8.02 0.25
N LEU A 33 22.23 -9.33 0.28
CA LEU A 33 21.23 -10.37 0.48
C LEU A 33 21.29 -11.02 1.88
N GLU A 34 22.33 -10.77 2.68
CA GLU A 34 22.50 -11.32 4.03
C GLU A 34 22.33 -10.21 5.07
N TYR A 35 21.07 -9.86 5.35
CA TYR A 35 20.72 -8.86 6.37
C TYR A 35 19.40 -9.21 7.04
N VAL A 36 19.14 -8.58 8.19
CA VAL A 36 17.85 -8.64 8.88
C VAL A 36 17.14 -7.31 8.66
N ALA A 37 15.95 -7.33 8.06
CA ALA A 37 15.11 -6.14 7.88
C ALA A 37 14.57 -5.64 9.24
N GLY A 38 14.36 -4.33 9.39
CA GLY A 38 13.74 -3.78 10.60
C GLY A 38 14.60 -3.87 11.88
N THR A 39 15.91 -3.69 11.81
CA THR A 39 16.77 -3.66 13.01
C THR A 39 17.06 -2.25 13.52
N VAL A 40 17.00 -1.24 12.65
CA VAL A 40 17.31 0.16 12.95
C VAL A 40 16.01 0.91 13.23
N GLY A 41 15.92 1.62 14.35
CA GLY A 41 14.73 2.38 14.71
C GLY A 41 14.52 3.60 13.82
N VAL A 42 13.28 4.01 13.58
CA VAL A 42 12.98 5.15 12.69
C VAL A 42 13.63 6.46 13.15
N ALA A 43 13.73 6.69 14.46
CA ALA A 43 14.42 7.86 15.00
C ALA A 43 15.91 7.88 14.62
N GLU A 44 16.54 6.72 14.48
CA GLU A 44 17.93 6.61 14.00
C GLU A 44 18.04 6.86 12.50
N LEU A 45 17.09 6.35 11.70
CA LEU A 45 17.06 6.61 10.26
C LEU A 45 16.95 8.12 9.96
N VAL A 46 16.12 8.83 10.73
CA VAL A 46 15.88 10.25 10.53
C VAL A 46 17.01 11.12 11.06
N ARG A 47 17.80 10.68 12.04
CA ARG A 47 19.00 11.41 12.53
C ARG A 47 20.02 11.72 11.43
N GLY A 48 20.03 10.94 10.35
CA GLY A 48 20.91 11.16 9.19
C GLY A 48 20.40 12.19 8.17
N ALA A 49 19.23 12.79 8.40
CA ALA A 49 18.63 13.80 7.54
C ALA A 49 18.39 15.11 8.31
N ASP A 50 18.64 16.24 7.66
CA ASP A 50 18.29 17.55 8.20
C ASP A 50 16.83 17.87 7.89
N ALA A 51 16.09 18.35 8.89
CA ALA A 51 14.73 18.84 8.66
C ALA A 51 14.80 20.13 7.82
N PRO A 52 13.95 20.29 6.80
CA PRO A 52 13.93 21.52 6.00
C PRO A 52 13.46 22.71 6.86
N SER A 53 13.82 23.92 6.43
CA SER A 53 13.44 25.15 7.14
C SER A 53 11.92 25.21 7.36
N GLY A 54 11.51 25.55 8.58
CA GLY A 54 10.10 25.59 8.97
C GLY A 54 9.49 24.24 9.37
N PHE A 55 10.28 23.15 9.36
CA PHE A 55 9.85 21.83 9.79
C PHE A 55 10.71 21.25 10.91
N VAL A 56 10.12 20.36 11.71
CA VAL A 56 10.80 19.50 12.67
C VAL A 56 10.37 18.06 12.47
N PHE A 57 11.31 17.12 12.58
CA PHE A 57 10.97 15.70 12.55
C PHE A 57 10.33 15.25 13.85
N HIS A 58 9.27 14.46 13.73
CA HIS A 58 8.73 13.66 14.83
C HIS A 58 8.69 12.21 14.36
N ALA A 59 9.48 11.33 14.99
CA ALA A 59 9.62 9.95 14.55
C ALA A 59 8.89 8.99 15.51
N GLU A 60 8.03 8.12 14.98
CA GLU A 60 7.27 7.12 15.75
C GLU A 60 7.38 5.74 15.12
N GLN A 61 7.63 4.72 15.94
CA GLN A 61 7.68 3.35 15.48
C GLN A 61 6.28 2.73 15.56
N VAL A 62 5.67 2.43 14.41
CA VAL A 62 4.35 1.75 14.33
C VAL A 62 4.54 0.24 14.30
N ALA A 63 5.52 -0.24 13.53
CA ALA A 63 5.91 -1.64 13.46
C ALA A 63 7.40 -1.74 13.14
N GLN A 64 8.00 -2.91 13.29
CA GLN A 64 9.42 -3.10 13.02
C GLN A 64 9.64 -4.50 12.45
N ILE A 65 9.22 -4.67 11.19
CA ILE A 65 9.12 -5.99 10.53
C ILE A 65 9.70 -5.97 9.12
N ASP A 66 9.89 -7.17 8.54
CA ASP A 66 9.96 -7.31 7.09
C ASP A 66 8.55 -7.14 6.50
N SER A 67 8.44 -6.38 5.40
CA SER A 67 7.16 -6.10 4.75
C SER A 67 6.45 -7.34 4.23
N LYS A 68 7.15 -8.45 3.96
CA LYS A 68 6.51 -9.73 3.62
C LYS A 68 5.65 -10.31 4.75
N ASP A 69 5.91 -9.87 5.99
CA ASP A 69 5.19 -10.26 7.19
C ASP A 69 4.18 -9.17 7.64
N MET A 70 3.86 -8.21 6.77
CA MET A 70 2.87 -7.16 7.02
C MET A 70 1.48 -7.75 7.26
N THR A 71 0.78 -7.24 8.28
CA THR A 71 -0.54 -7.75 8.68
C THR A 71 -1.61 -6.67 8.59
N LEU A 72 -2.87 -7.11 8.53
CA LEU A 72 -4.03 -6.20 8.55
C LEU A 72 -4.11 -5.38 9.85
N SER A 73 -3.66 -5.94 10.98
CA SER A 73 -3.61 -5.20 12.26
C SER A 73 -2.61 -4.05 12.20
N ILE A 74 -1.43 -4.27 11.62
CA ILE A 74 -0.44 -3.19 11.43
C ILE A 74 -0.96 -2.14 10.45
N TRP A 75 -1.66 -2.55 9.38
CA TRP A 75 -2.34 -1.59 8.50
C TRP A 75 -3.38 -0.74 9.23
N ARG A 76 -4.15 -1.34 10.14
CA ARG A 76 -5.08 -0.60 10.99
C ARG A 76 -4.35 0.41 11.87
N ASP A 77 -3.34 -0.01 12.61
CA ASP A 77 -2.58 0.87 13.51
C ASP A 77 -1.95 2.04 12.73
N LEU A 78 -1.40 1.75 11.55
CA LEU A 78 -0.84 2.75 10.64
C LEU A 78 -1.91 3.73 10.14
N ALA A 79 -3.08 3.24 9.73
CA ALA A 79 -4.18 4.09 9.27
C ALA A 79 -4.76 4.94 10.40
N ASP A 80 -4.92 4.39 11.60
CA ASP A 80 -5.36 5.14 12.78
C ASP A 80 -4.39 6.28 13.09
N ARG A 81 -3.08 5.99 13.10
CA ARG A 81 -2.07 7.03 13.35
C ARG A 81 -2.04 8.10 12.27
N CYS A 82 -2.16 7.70 10.99
CA CYS A 82 -2.29 8.62 9.87
C CYS A 82 -3.53 9.49 10.00
N ALA A 83 -4.69 8.91 10.35
CA ALA A 83 -5.94 9.64 10.52
C ALA A 83 -5.83 10.74 11.58
N THR A 84 -5.20 10.44 12.74
CA THR A 84 -4.91 11.45 13.77
C THR A 84 -4.03 12.58 13.24
N ALA A 85 -2.92 12.25 12.58
CA ALA A 85 -1.99 13.23 12.02
C ALA A 85 -2.62 14.13 10.95
N LEU A 86 -3.45 13.55 10.08
CA LEU A 86 -4.12 14.29 9.01
C LEU A 86 -5.05 15.37 9.55
N THR A 87 -5.64 15.16 10.74
CA THR A 87 -6.51 16.17 11.40
C THR A 87 -5.75 17.21 12.22
N ASP A 88 -4.47 17.01 12.50
CA ASP A 88 -3.65 17.93 13.28
C ASP A 88 -2.99 18.98 12.38
N ASN A 89 -3.39 20.24 12.50
CA ASN A 89 -2.86 21.35 11.69
C ASN A 89 -1.37 21.64 11.91
N SER A 90 -0.77 21.17 13.02
CA SER A 90 0.67 21.29 13.24
C SER A 90 1.46 20.34 12.33
N VAL A 91 0.89 19.20 11.94
CA VAL A 91 1.53 18.24 11.02
C VAL A 91 1.45 18.76 9.59
N GLY A 92 2.59 18.95 8.94
CA GLY A 92 2.67 19.41 7.54
C GLY A 92 2.67 18.27 6.51
N GLY A 93 3.11 17.08 6.89
CA GLY A 93 3.15 15.90 6.03
C GLY A 93 3.50 14.63 6.82
N ILE A 94 3.26 13.48 6.21
CA ILE A 94 3.54 12.16 6.80
C ILE A 94 4.51 11.40 5.90
N ILE A 95 5.58 10.88 6.47
CA ILE A 95 6.53 9.98 5.80
C ILE A 95 6.41 8.60 6.44
N ILE A 96 6.40 7.54 5.65
CA ILE A 96 6.38 6.16 6.16
C ILE A 96 7.59 5.43 5.60
N THR A 97 8.46 4.96 6.48
CA THR A 97 9.56 4.06 6.09
C THR A 97 9.03 2.62 6.08
N HIS A 98 9.19 1.93 4.95
CA HIS A 98 8.56 0.63 4.70
C HIS A 98 9.49 -0.31 3.93
N GLY A 99 9.26 -1.62 4.08
CA GLY A 99 9.94 -2.64 3.27
C GLY A 99 9.40 -2.69 1.84
N THR A 100 10.24 -3.09 0.90
CA THR A 100 9.93 -2.98 -0.53
C THR A 100 8.89 -3.97 -1.03
N ASP A 101 8.70 -5.09 -0.33
CA ASP A 101 8.00 -6.25 -0.90
C ASP A 101 6.49 -6.07 -0.96
N THR A 102 5.91 -5.36 0.00
CA THR A 102 4.47 -5.07 0.06
C THR A 102 4.16 -3.57 0.16
N ILE A 103 5.12 -2.69 -0.11
CA ILE A 103 4.89 -1.22 -0.08
C ILE A 103 3.79 -0.80 -1.06
N GLU A 104 3.66 -1.46 -2.21
CA GLU A 104 2.60 -1.17 -3.18
C GLU A 104 1.21 -1.46 -2.63
N GLU A 105 1.09 -2.45 -1.75
CA GLU A 105 -0.15 -2.83 -1.09
C GLU A 105 -0.48 -1.82 0.02
N THR A 106 0.47 -1.52 0.91
CA THR A 106 0.28 -0.53 1.98
C THR A 106 -0.04 0.86 1.41
N ALA A 107 0.67 1.29 0.37
CA ALA A 107 0.41 2.56 -0.29
C ALA A 107 -1.01 2.60 -0.89
N PHE A 108 -1.40 1.54 -1.60
CA PHE A 108 -2.74 1.44 -2.20
C PHE A 108 -3.85 1.41 -1.14
N PHE A 109 -3.66 0.69 -0.03
CA PHE A 109 -4.58 0.68 1.09
C PHE A 109 -4.78 2.09 1.67
N LEU A 110 -3.69 2.80 1.99
CA LEU A 110 -3.75 4.17 2.52
C LEU A 110 -4.43 5.14 1.53
N ALA A 111 -4.10 5.05 0.23
CA ALA A 111 -4.75 5.85 -0.81
C ALA A 111 -6.25 5.59 -0.88
N SER A 112 -6.66 4.34 -0.68
CA SER A 112 -8.06 3.92 -0.77
C SER A 112 -8.90 4.32 0.45
N VAL A 113 -8.30 4.36 1.65
CA VAL A 113 -9.00 4.76 2.89
C VAL A 113 -8.91 6.26 3.18
N PHE A 114 -8.00 6.98 2.52
CA PHE A 114 -7.88 8.44 2.56
C PHE A 114 -8.06 9.08 1.17
N PRO A 115 -9.27 9.05 0.58
CA PRO A 115 -9.51 9.52 -0.79
C PRO A 115 -9.42 11.05 -0.97
N SER A 116 -9.37 11.81 0.12
CA SER A 116 -9.32 13.28 0.09
C SER A 116 -8.28 13.77 1.09
N LEU A 117 -7.09 14.06 0.56
CA LEU A 117 -5.94 14.52 1.32
C LEU A 117 -5.63 15.98 0.99
N THR A 118 -5.42 16.78 2.03
CA THR A 118 -4.89 18.15 1.93
C THR A 118 -3.38 18.22 2.18
N LYS A 119 -2.79 17.12 2.68
CA LYS A 119 -1.38 16.96 3.00
C LYS A 119 -0.89 15.61 2.44
N PRO A 120 0.36 15.48 2.02
CA PRO A 120 0.86 14.25 1.42
C PRO A 120 1.13 13.17 2.49
N ILE A 121 0.88 11.91 2.11
CA ILE A 121 1.47 10.73 2.75
C ILE A 121 2.50 10.16 1.79
N VAL A 122 3.76 10.11 2.20
CA VAL A 122 4.87 9.66 1.34
C VAL A 122 5.50 8.41 1.95
N LEU A 123 5.30 7.27 1.31
CA LEU A 123 6.02 6.06 1.65
C LEU A 123 7.39 6.08 0.96
N THR A 124 8.41 5.58 1.65
CA THR A 124 9.75 5.38 1.08
C THR A 124 10.36 4.08 1.58
N CYS A 125 11.36 3.59 0.86
CA CYS A 125 11.97 2.29 1.08
C CYS A 125 13.43 2.28 0.62
N ALA A 126 14.10 1.14 0.76
CA ALA A 126 15.43 0.91 0.22
C ALA A 126 15.53 -0.51 -0.34
N MET A 127 16.19 -0.69 -1.46
CA MET A 127 16.51 -2.00 -2.02
C MET A 127 17.77 -2.60 -1.40
N ARG A 128 18.62 -1.78 -0.77
CA ARG A 128 19.83 -2.21 -0.05
C ARG A 128 19.73 -1.87 1.45
N PRO A 129 20.27 -2.72 2.34
CA PRO A 129 20.26 -2.47 3.77
C PRO A 129 21.10 -1.23 4.14
N ALA A 130 20.84 -0.66 5.32
CA ALA A 130 21.52 0.55 5.80
C ALA A 130 23.05 0.38 5.92
N THR A 131 23.53 -0.85 6.13
CA THR A 131 24.95 -1.20 6.26
C THR A 131 25.64 -1.54 4.93
N ALA A 132 24.93 -1.45 3.80
CA ALA A 132 25.53 -1.68 2.49
C ALA A 132 26.63 -0.64 2.18
N LEU A 133 27.55 -0.96 1.26
CA LEU A 133 28.59 -0.03 0.83
C LEU A 133 28.02 1.26 0.20
N SER A 134 26.89 1.14 -0.49
CA SER A 134 26.20 2.26 -1.13
C SER A 134 24.69 2.08 -0.94
N PRO A 135 24.16 2.41 0.26
CA PRO A 135 22.75 2.25 0.58
C PRO A 135 21.94 3.33 -0.13
N ASP A 136 20.77 2.96 -0.66
CA ASP A 136 19.86 3.88 -1.34
C ASP A 136 18.86 4.56 -0.36
N GLY A 137 18.65 3.97 0.81
CA GLY A 137 17.75 4.49 1.85
C GLY A 137 17.94 5.97 2.23
N PRO A 138 19.17 6.46 2.49
CA PRO A 138 19.38 7.86 2.84
C PRO A 138 18.94 8.85 1.75
N GLN A 139 19.18 8.54 0.47
CA GLN A 139 18.72 9.40 -0.62
C GLN A 139 17.21 9.30 -0.79
N ASN A 140 16.64 8.09 -0.76
CA ASN A 140 15.20 7.89 -0.88
C ASN A 140 14.43 8.61 0.25
N LEU A 141 14.96 8.64 1.48
CA LEU A 141 14.39 9.40 2.59
C LEU A 141 14.44 10.91 2.34
N ARG A 142 15.57 11.46 1.84
CA ARG A 142 15.66 12.88 1.48
C ARG A 142 14.66 13.25 0.38
N ASP A 143 14.51 12.42 -0.63
CA ASP A 143 13.55 12.63 -1.70
C ASP A 143 12.11 12.59 -1.17
N ALA A 144 11.81 11.66 -0.24
CA ALA A 144 10.52 11.59 0.41
C ALA A 144 10.21 12.84 1.28
N VAL A 145 11.23 13.37 1.97
CA VAL A 145 11.14 14.65 2.71
C VAL A 145 10.80 15.80 1.76
N ALA A 146 11.52 15.91 0.63
CA ALA A 146 11.27 16.95 -0.35
C ALA A 146 9.83 16.92 -0.89
N VAL A 147 9.29 15.72 -1.16
CA VAL A 147 7.89 15.56 -1.59
C VAL A 147 6.91 15.88 -0.46
N ALA A 148 7.20 15.47 0.78
CA ALA A 148 6.29 15.64 1.90
C ALA A 148 6.11 17.10 2.35
N VAL A 149 7.07 17.98 2.06
CA VAL A 149 7.02 19.41 2.40
C VAL A 149 6.64 20.32 1.23
N ALA A 150 6.50 19.76 0.02
CA ALA A 150 6.21 20.54 -1.16
C ALA A 150 4.76 21.03 -1.18
N SER A 151 4.60 22.34 -1.42
CA SER A 151 3.28 22.96 -1.57
C SER A 151 2.55 22.44 -2.80
N GLY A 152 1.25 22.18 -2.68
CA GLY A 152 0.40 21.78 -3.80
C GLY A 152 0.51 20.30 -4.19
N ILE A 153 1.29 19.51 -3.44
CA ILE A 153 1.32 18.05 -3.57
C ILE A 153 0.46 17.45 -2.45
N SER A 154 -0.58 16.71 -2.84
CA SER A 154 -1.39 15.91 -1.92
C SER A 154 -1.76 14.58 -2.56
N GLY A 155 -2.03 13.58 -1.72
CA GLY A 155 -2.21 12.20 -2.14
C GLY A 155 -1.27 11.25 -1.39
N VAL A 156 -1.28 9.99 -1.81
CA VAL A 156 -0.39 8.97 -1.27
C VAL A 156 0.61 8.57 -2.36
N PHE A 157 1.89 8.65 -2.03
CA PHE A 157 2.98 8.40 -2.97
C PHE A 157 3.96 7.37 -2.43
N VAL A 158 4.64 6.68 -3.34
CA VAL A 158 5.88 5.96 -3.05
C VAL A 158 7.02 6.71 -3.72
N VAL A 159 8.05 7.06 -2.95
CA VAL A 159 9.21 7.79 -3.45
C VAL A 159 10.48 6.96 -3.23
N CYS A 160 11.15 6.64 -4.33
CA CYS A 160 12.41 5.90 -4.35
C CYS A 160 13.15 6.12 -5.67
N ALA A 161 14.48 6.05 -5.65
CA ALA A 161 15.34 6.18 -6.82
C ALA A 161 15.08 7.48 -7.64
N GLY A 162 14.74 8.58 -6.98
CA GLY A 162 14.41 9.86 -7.63
C GLY A 162 13.06 9.90 -8.34
N GLU A 163 12.25 8.84 -8.26
CA GLU A 163 10.92 8.77 -8.88
C GLU A 163 9.80 8.93 -7.83
N ILE A 164 8.74 9.65 -8.22
CA ILE A 164 7.52 9.81 -7.44
C ILE A 164 6.44 8.95 -8.09
N HIS A 165 5.98 7.91 -7.41
CA HIS A 165 4.95 7.01 -7.90
C HIS A 165 3.63 7.25 -7.19
N ASP A 166 2.53 7.28 -7.95
CA ASP A 166 1.18 7.31 -7.39
C ASP A 166 0.83 5.93 -6.82
N ALA A 167 0.34 5.90 -5.58
CA ALA A 167 -0.02 4.66 -4.87
C ALA A 167 -1.00 3.76 -5.66
N SER A 168 -1.86 4.35 -6.50
CA SER A 168 -2.81 3.61 -7.34
C SER A 168 -2.11 2.75 -8.39
N TYR A 169 -0.95 3.19 -8.88
CA TYR A 169 -0.26 2.59 -10.02
C TYR A 169 1.08 1.95 -9.69
N VAL A 170 1.73 2.36 -8.59
CA VAL A 170 3.05 1.84 -8.20
C VAL A 170 3.04 0.32 -8.06
N ARG A 171 4.09 -0.34 -8.55
CA ARG A 171 4.37 -1.74 -8.24
C ARG A 171 5.85 -2.04 -8.27
N LYS A 172 6.29 -3.08 -7.58
CA LYS A 172 7.65 -3.61 -7.65
C LYS A 172 7.78 -4.54 -8.87
N SER A 173 8.46 -4.07 -9.91
CA SER A 173 8.66 -4.81 -11.16
C SER A 173 9.99 -5.58 -11.24
N HIS A 174 10.94 -5.30 -10.34
CA HIS A 174 12.22 -6.01 -10.30
C HIS A 174 12.58 -6.44 -8.87
N PRO A 175 13.10 -7.68 -8.67
CA PRO A 175 13.43 -8.17 -7.34
C PRO A 175 14.66 -7.49 -6.70
N TYR A 176 15.57 -6.92 -7.51
CA TYR A 176 16.90 -6.48 -7.05
C TYR A 176 17.38 -5.07 -7.44
N ARG A 177 16.85 -4.44 -8.50
CA ARG A 177 17.40 -3.16 -9.00
C ARG A 177 17.05 -2.01 -8.06
N LEU A 178 17.84 -0.95 -8.03
CA LEU A 178 17.49 0.25 -7.24
C LEU A 178 16.21 0.92 -7.75
N ASN A 179 16.07 1.04 -9.07
CA ASN A 179 14.84 1.46 -9.74
C ASN A 179 13.90 0.25 -9.97
N ALA A 180 13.56 -0.46 -8.88
CA ALA A 180 12.72 -1.65 -8.94
C ALA A 180 11.22 -1.35 -9.09
N PHE A 181 10.80 -0.09 -8.93
CA PHE A 181 9.40 0.30 -8.97
C PHE A 181 9.03 0.91 -10.32
N GLU A 182 7.80 0.66 -10.75
CA GLU A 182 7.21 1.29 -11.94
C GLU A 182 5.74 1.64 -11.67
N SER A 183 5.12 2.43 -12.55
CA SER A 183 3.70 2.83 -12.44
C SER A 183 2.91 2.48 -13.70
N GLY A 184 3.16 1.29 -14.23
CA GLY A 184 2.52 0.77 -15.43
C GLY A 184 2.70 1.69 -16.64
N GLU A 185 1.67 1.79 -17.47
CA GLU A 185 1.70 2.57 -18.72
C GLU A 185 1.72 4.10 -18.51
N LEU A 186 1.35 4.58 -17.31
CA LEU A 186 1.38 6.01 -16.99
C LEU A 186 2.75 6.51 -16.58
N GLY A 187 3.66 5.61 -16.20
CA GLY A 187 4.94 5.97 -15.58
C GLY A 187 4.77 6.72 -14.25
N PRO A 188 5.90 7.10 -13.62
CA PRO A 188 5.88 7.88 -12.38
C PRO A 188 5.10 9.20 -12.59
N VAL A 189 4.48 9.69 -11.51
CA VAL A 189 3.73 10.95 -11.50
C VAL A 189 4.65 12.18 -11.42
N GLY A 190 5.91 11.97 -11.08
CA GLY A 190 6.93 13.01 -11.05
C GLY A 190 8.30 12.46 -10.71
N TYR A 191 9.25 13.38 -10.54
CA TYR A 191 10.64 13.10 -10.22
C TYR A 191 11.11 14.05 -9.13
N VAL A 192 12.14 13.66 -8.38
CA VAL A 192 12.87 14.54 -7.47
C VAL A 192 14.23 14.87 -8.10
N GLU A 193 14.45 16.14 -8.39
CA GLU A 193 15.64 16.64 -9.10
C GLU A 193 16.29 17.75 -8.26
N GLU A 194 17.55 17.54 -7.84
CA GLU A 194 18.25 18.49 -6.96
C GLU A 194 17.45 18.85 -5.69
N GLY A 195 16.76 17.87 -5.11
CA GLY A 195 15.91 18.07 -3.93
C GLY A 195 14.57 18.76 -4.20
N ASN A 196 14.19 18.98 -5.47
CA ASN A 196 12.94 19.62 -5.85
C ASN A 196 12.00 18.59 -6.51
N PRO A 197 10.78 18.39 -5.97
CA PRO A 197 9.80 17.53 -6.62
C PRO A 197 9.16 18.24 -7.82
N ARG A 198 9.15 17.56 -8.96
CA ARG A 198 8.54 18.01 -10.20
C ARG A 198 7.51 16.97 -10.67
N LEU A 199 6.23 17.29 -10.51
CA LEU A 199 5.15 16.47 -11.05
C LEU A 199 5.02 16.65 -12.57
N THR A 200 4.93 15.56 -13.31
CA THR A 200 4.67 15.55 -14.77
C THR A 200 3.20 15.47 -15.10
N ARG A 201 2.38 15.04 -14.14
CA ARG A 201 0.92 14.99 -14.19
C ARG A 201 0.35 15.27 -12.81
N PRO A 202 -0.90 15.75 -12.70
CA PRO A 202 -1.57 15.83 -11.41
C PRO A 202 -1.59 14.46 -10.72
N ALA A 203 -1.43 14.45 -9.40
CA ALA A 203 -1.66 13.24 -8.61
C ALA A 203 -3.09 12.77 -8.85
N THR A 204 -3.27 11.46 -9.08
CA THR A 204 -4.62 10.92 -9.14
C THR A 204 -5.09 10.76 -7.71
N ASN A 205 -5.99 11.64 -7.26
CA ASN A 205 -6.81 11.26 -6.13
C ASN A 205 -7.52 9.98 -6.52
N ALA A 206 -7.48 8.95 -5.68
CA ALA A 206 -8.30 7.75 -5.81
C ALA A 206 -9.79 8.09 -5.61
N GLY A 207 -10.29 9.09 -6.33
CA GLY A 207 -11.54 9.81 -6.16
C GLY A 207 -12.79 8.99 -6.49
N ASN A 208 -12.62 7.68 -6.63
CA ASN A 208 -13.71 6.72 -6.78
C ASN A 208 -13.66 5.59 -5.73
N SER A 209 -12.82 5.69 -4.69
CA SER A 209 -12.98 4.82 -3.52
C SER A 209 -14.24 5.23 -2.77
N SER A 210 -15.22 4.32 -2.70
CA SER A 210 -16.39 4.48 -1.82
C SER A 210 -16.03 4.30 -0.34
N CYS A 211 -14.78 3.94 -0.04
CA CYS A 211 -14.28 3.71 1.31
C CYS A 211 -13.64 4.97 1.89
N ASN A 212 -13.82 5.17 3.19
CA ASN A 212 -13.14 6.18 3.99
C ASN A 212 -12.79 5.58 5.34
N TRP A 213 -11.59 5.86 5.87
CA TRP A 213 -11.15 5.33 7.16
C TRP A 213 -12.17 5.55 8.27
N LYS A 214 -12.78 6.74 8.34
CA LYS A 214 -13.81 7.06 9.36
C LYS A 214 -15.02 6.13 9.34
N LEU A 215 -15.35 5.58 8.17
CA LEU A 215 -16.47 4.66 8.00
C LEU A 215 -16.11 3.27 8.52
N ILE A 216 -14.88 2.80 8.31
CA ILE A 216 -14.48 1.43 8.60
C ILE A 216 -13.70 1.26 9.92
N SER A 217 -13.17 2.33 10.50
CA SER A 217 -12.33 2.29 11.71
C SER A 217 -13.05 1.77 12.96
N SER A 218 -14.38 1.76 12.97
CA SER A 218 -15.20 1.22 14.07
C SER A 218 -15.39 -0.30 14.03
N ILE A 219 -15.00 -0.96 12.94
CA ILE A 219 -15.08 -2.42 12.80
C ILE A 219 -13.85 -3.04 13.47
N ASP A 220 -14.05 -4.03 14.34
CA ASP A 220 -12.94 -4.74 15.00
C ASP A 220 -12.08 -5.46 13.96
N ILE A 221 -10.78 -5.60 14.21
CA ILE A 221 -9.86 -6.27 13.29
C ILE A 221 -10.20 -7.75 13.13
N ALA A 222 -10.77 -8.39 14.16
CA ALA A 222 -11.29 -9.75 14.07
C ALA A 222 -12.50 -9.87 13.11
N ASP A 223 -13.20 -8.77 12.86
CA ASP A 223 -14.33 -8.68 11.93
C ASP A 223 -13.92 -8.19 10.53
N TRP A 224 -12.62 -8.07 10.25
CA TRP A 224 -12.18 -7.74 8.89
C TRP A 224 -12.41 -8.94 7.95
N PRO A 225 -12.94 -8.73 6.74
CA PRO A 225 -13.15 -9.79 5.78
C PRO A 225 -11.85 -10.49 5.39
N SER A 226 -11.92 -11.79 5.19
CA SER A 226 -10.79 -12.54 4.62
C SER A 226 -10.89 -12.54 3.09
N VAL A 227 -9.84 -12.10 2.39
CA VAL A 227 -9.79 -12.06 0.93
C VAL A 227 -8.50 -12.68 0.42
N GLU A 228 -8.64 -13.73 -0.41
CA GLU A 228 -7.54 -14.53 -0.93
C GLU A 228 -7.32 -14.33 -2.43
N ILE A 229 -6.11 -14.62 -2.90
CA ILE A 229 -5.74 -14.57 -4.33
C ILE A 229 -5.49 -15.98 -4.84
N VAL A 230 -6.20 -16.38 -5.90
CA VAL A 230 -6.00 -17.65 -6.60
C VAL A 230 -5.48 -17.37 -8.01
N THR A 231 -4.26 -17.80 -8.29
CA THR A 231 -3.63 -17.56 -9.59
C THR A 231 -4.01 -18.62 -10.62
N SER A 232 -4.45 -18.17 -11.79
CA SER A 232 -4.68 -19.01 -12.96
C SER A 232 -3.38 -19.20 -13.76
N PHE A 233 -3.12 -20.44 -14.15
CA PHE A 233 -1.99 -20.92 -14.93
C PHE A 233 -2.37 -22.21 -15.70
N ALA A 234 -1.52 -22.68 -16.62
CA ALA A 234 -1.79 -23.90 -17.38
C ALA A 234 -1.94 -25.12 -16.45
N GLY A 235 -3.08 -25.81 -16.52
CA GLY A 235 -3.40 -26.93 -15.64
C GLY A 235 -3.95 -26.54 -14.25
N THR A 236 -4.37 -25.28 -14.06
CA THR A 236 -5.08 -24.87 -12.84
C THR A 236 -6.36 -25.66 -12.69
N ARG A 237 -6.62 -26.13 -11.45
CA ARG A 237 -7.84 -26.84 -11.07
C ARG A 237 -8.62 -26.03 -10.04
N GLY A 238 -9.87 -26.40 -9.81
CA GLY A 238 -10.74 -25.80 -8.80
C GLY A 238 -10.42 -26.15 -7.33
N ARG A 239 -9.48 -27.08 -7.08
CA ARG A 239 -9.31 -27.70 -5.74
C ARG A 239 -9.10 -26.71 -4.61
N LEU A 240 -8.28 -25.67 -4.81
CA LEU A 240 -8.03 -24.66 -3.76
C LEU A 240 -9.31 -23.89 -3.44
N VAL A 241 -10.03 -23.43 -4.47
CA VAL A 241 -11.32 -22.74 -4.32
C VAL A 241 -12.35 -23.64 -3.64
N ASP A 242 -12.40 -24.93 -3.98
CA ASP A 242 -13.32 -25.88 -3.35
C ASP A 242 -13.00 -26.11 -1.86
N ILE A 243 -11.73 -26.03 -1.43
CA ILE A 243 -11.36 -26.11 -0.01
C ILE A 243 -11.89 -24.88 0.72
N LEU A 244 -11.61 -23.68 0.21
CA LEU A 244 -12.07 -22.42 0.81
C LEU A 244 -13.59 -22.32 0.85
N THR A 245 -14.27 -22.86 -0.18
CA THR A 245 -15.74 -22.94 -0.23
C THR A 245 -16.29 -23.80 0.90
N ARG A 246 -15.70 -24.99 1.13
CA ARG A 246 -16.14 -25.87 2.23
C ARG A 246 -15.90 -25.24 3.61
N GLU A 247 -14.78 -24.53 3.79
CA GLU A 247 -14.51 -23.80 5.03
C GLU A 247 -15.60 -22.75 5.29
N ARG A 248 -15.98 -21.99 4.25
CA ARG A 248 -17.08 -21.02 4.32
C ARG A 248 -18.42 -21.67 4.67
N GLU A 249 -18.79 -22.74 3.99
CA GLU A 249 -20.04 -23.46 4.25
C GLU A 249 -20.09 -24.08 5.65
N SER A 250 -18.94 -24.50 6.18
CA SER A 250 -18.84 -25.05 7.53
C SER A 250 -18.92 -24.00 8.64
N GLY A 251 -18.90 -22.70 8.30
CA GLY A 251 -18.84 -21.61 9.28
C GLY A 251 -17.50 -21.53 10.02
N ALA A 252 -16.40 -21.96 9.37
CA ALA A 252 -15.08 -21.91 9.99
C ALA A 252 -14.71 -20.46 10.39
N PRO A 253 -14.02 -20.26 11.53
CA PRO A 253 -13.53 -18.94 11.90
C PRO A 253 -12.57 -18.43 10.82
N ASN A 254 -12.69 -17.15 10.46
CA ASN A 254 -11.90 -16.51 9.39
C ASN A 254 -12.06 -17.14 7.99
N ALA A 255 -13.17 -17.87 7.74
CA ALA A 255 -13.46 -18.38 6.41
C ALA A 255 -13.47 -17.25 5.37
N VAL A 256 -13.00 -17.57 4.16
CA VAL A 256 -12.85 -16.57 3.11
C VAL A 256 -14.19 -15.89 2.77
N ASP A 257 -14.16 -14.58 2.66
CA ASP A 257 -15.30 -13.75 2.24
C ASP A 257 -15.18 -13.32 0.79
N GLY A 258 -13.95 -13.21 0.26
CA GLY A 258 -13.69 -12.78 -1.10
C GLY A 258 -12.55 -13.51 -1.78
N LEU A 259 -12.64 -13.68 -3.11
CA LEU A 259 -11.60 -14.27 -3.94
C LEU A 259 -11.25 -13.35 -5.10
N ILE A 260 -9.95 -13.11 -5.27
CA ILE A 260 -9.39 -12.55 -6.49
C ILE A 260 -8.82 -13.67 -7.33
N LEU A 261 -9.38 -13.87 -8.51
CA LEU A 261 -8.81 -14.78 -9.50
C LEU A 261 -7.80 -14.01 -10.35
N ALA A 262 -6.50 -14.24 -10.12
CA ALA A 262 -5.42 -13.67 -10.93
C ALA A 262 -5.35 -14.41 -12.27
N ALA A 263 -6.21 -13.97 -13.18
CA ALA A 263 -6.52 -14.57 -14.45
C ALA A 263 -5.42 -14.38 -15.50
N THR A 264 -5.47 -15.17 -16.57
CA THR A 264 -4.55 -15.08 -17.71
C THR A 264 -5.05 -14.06 -18.73
N GLY A 265 -4.14 -13.36 -19.43
CA GLY A 265 -4.51 -12.49 -20.56
C GLY A 265 -5.55 -11.43 -20.21
N ASN A 266 -6.61 -11.31 -21.03
CA ASN A 266 -7.74 -10.40 -20.81
C ASN A 266 -8.74 -10.95 -19.77
N GLY A 267 -8.25 -11.46 -18.64
CA GLY A 267 -9.11 -12.00 -17.58
C GLY A 267 -9.65 -13.42 -17.85
N SER A 268 -9.03 -14.20 -18.74
CA SER A 268 -9.42 -15.57 -19.04
C SER A 268 -9.01 -16.55 -17.93
N LEU A 269 -9.90 -17.49 -17.62
CA LEU A 269 -9.74 -18.49 -16.55
C LEU A 269 -9.85 -19.90 -17.14
N HIS A 270 -9.24 -20.87 -16.46
CA HIS A 270 -9.45 -22.28 -16.79
C HIS A 270 -10.87 -22.71 -16.43
N GLU A 271 -11.51 -23.57 -17.23
CA GLU A 271 -12.91 -24.00 -17.02
C GLU A 271 -13.14 -24.63 -15.64
N ASP A 272 -12.23 -25.49 -15.16
CA ASP A 272 -12.31 -26.06 -13.80
C ASP A 272 -12.29 -24.99 -12.70
N LEU A 273 -11.54 -23.90 -12.91
CA LEU A 273 -11.49 -22.79 -11.96
C LEU A 273 -12.77 -21.96 -12.03
N ILE A 274 -13.34 -21.76 -13.22
CA ILE A 274 -14.65 -21.12 -13.41
C ILE A 274 -15.72 -21.92 -12.66
N ALA A 275 -15.77 -23.24 -12.85
CA ALA A 275 -16.75 -24.10 -12.20
C ALA A 275 -16.64 -24.04 -10.67
N ALA A 276 -15.42 -24.02 -10.12
CA ALA A 276 -15.22 -23.87 -8.67
C ALA A 276 -15.58 -22.48 -8.15
N ALA A 277 -15.24 -21.42 -8.89
CA ALA A 277 -15.59 -20.06 -8.53
C ALA A 277 -17.11 -19.81 -8.51
N LEU A 278 -17.87 -20.44 -9.40
CA LEU A 278 -19.34 -20.40 -9.38
C LEU A 278 -19.91 -21.09 -8.12
N ARG A 279 -19.29 -22.20 -7.67
CA ARG A 279 -19.64 -22.83 -6.39
C ARG A 279 -19.32 -21.91 -5.21
N ALA A 280 -18.15 -21.26 -5.22
CA ALA A 280 -17.77 -20.29 -4.19
C ALA A 280 -18.76 -19.12 -4.08
N GLN A 281 -19.21 -18.56 -5.22
CA GLN A 281 -20.26 -17.53 -5.22
C GLN A 281 -21.58 -18.03 -4.61
N THR A 282 -21.95 -19.28 -4.91
CA THR A 282 -23.16 -19.90 -4.33
C THR A 282 -23.05 -20.03 -2.80
N ALA A 283 -21.84 -20.27 -2.28
CA ALA A 283 -21.54 -20.30 -0.84
C ALA A 283 -21.38 -18.89 -0.20
N GLY A 284 -21.66 -17.82 -0.95
CA GLY A 284 -21.59 -16.45 -0.44
C GLY A 284 -20.18 -15.86 -0.37
N ILE A 285 -19.24 -16.38 -1.16
CA ILE A 285 -17.91 -15.80 -1.36
C ILE A 285 -17.96 -14.84 -2.55
N GLU A 286 -17.58 -13.57 -2.38
CA GLU A 286 -17.53 -12.61 -3.47
C GLU A 286 -16.33 -12.92 -4.39
N VAL A 287 -16.53 -13.05 -5.70
CA VAL A 287 -15.47 -13.44 -6.63
C VAL A 287 -15.23 -12.38 -7.69
N TRP A 288 -14.01 -11.87 -7.75
CA TRP A 288 -13.56 -10.89 -8.76
C TRP A 288 -12.42 -11.47 -9.60
N ARG A 289 -12.26 -10.94 -10.81
CA ARG A 289 -11.09 -11.19 -11.67
C ARG A 289 -10.13 -10.01 -11.67
N ALA A 290 -8.84 -10.30 -11.56
CA ALA A 290 -7.76 -9.39 -11.94
C ALA A 290 -6.88 -10.09 -12.97
N SER A 291 -6.16 -9.36 -13.82
CA SER A 291 -5.20 -10.01 -14.72
C SER A 291 -3.86 -10.20 -13.98
N ARG A 292 -3.21 -11.34 -14.18
CA ARG A 292 -1.80 -11.54 -13.80
C ARG A 292 -0.84 -10.90 -14.80
N CYS A 293 -1.32 -10.42 -15.95
CA CYS A 293 -0.52 -9.60 -16.84
C CYS A 293 -0.08 -8.33 -16.11
N LEU A 294 1.15 -7.91 -16.36
CA LEU A 294 1.70 -6.73 -15.71
C LEU A 294 0.90 -5.48 -16.10
N ASN A 295 0.69 -5.23 -17.39
CA ASN A 295 0.03 -4.02 -17.88
C ASN A 295 -1.35 -4.28 -18.48
N GLY A 296 -2.09 -3.19 -18.66
CA GLY A 296 -3.39 -3.15 -19.31
C GLY A 296 -4.57 -3.27 -18.34
N THR A 297 -5.76 -3.20 -18.91
CA THR A 297 -7.03 -3.40 -18.22
C THR A 297 -7.75 -4.61 -18.80
N ILE A 298 -8.52 -5.31 -17.97
CA ILE A 298 -9.51 -6.25 -18.51
C ILE A 298 -10.54 -5.45 -19.32
N VAL A 299 -10.70 -5.81 -20.59
CA VAL A 299 -11.75 -5.30 -21.48
C VAL A 299 -12.96 -6.22 -21.34
N PRO A 300 -14.11 -5.71 -20.85
CA PRO A 300 -15.27 -6.55 -20.56
C PRO A 300 -15.87 -7.14 -21.82
N THR A 301 -16.46 -8.34 -21.68
CA THR A 301 -17.21 -9.00 -22.74
C THR A 301 -18.59 -9.43 -22.26
N SER A 302 -19.52 -9.66 -23.19
CA SER A 302 -20.84 -10.22 -22.88
C SER A 302 -20.79 -11.66 -22.32
N ARG A 303 -19.62 -12.31 -22.37
CA ARG A 303 -19.39 -13.67 -21.86
C ARG A 303 -18.83 -13.69 -20.44
N ASP A 304 -18.58 -12.52 -19.86
CA ASP A 304 -17.96 -12.42 -18.54
C ASP A 304 -18.88 -13.01 -17.47
N ARG A 305 -18.33 -13.93 -16.67
CA ARG A 305 -19.05 -14.62 -15.59
C ARG A 305 -18.89 -13.94 -14.24
N PHE A 306 -17.83 -13.16 -14.08
CA PHE A 306 -17.44 -12.53 -12.82
C PHE A 306 -17.06 -11.06 -13.07
N PRO A 307 -17.34 -10.16 -12.11
CA PRO A 307 -16.84 -8.78 -12.14
C PRO A 307 -15.31 -8.76 -12.23
N HIS A 308 -14.76 -7.66 -12.74
CA HIS A 308 -13.32 -7.49 -12.89
C HIS A 308 -12.81 -6.23 -12.17
N ALA A 309 -11.57 -6.28 -11.70
CA ALA A 309 -10.90 -5.19 -11.01
C ALA A 309 -10.23 -4.16 -11.96
N GLY A 310 -10.49 -4.26 -13.27
CA GLY A 310 -10.02 -3.30 -14.28
C GLY A 310 -8.51 -3.33 -14.43
N THR A 311 -7.85 -2.21 -14.09
CA THR A 311 -6.39 -2.02 -14.13
C THR A 311 -5.67 -2.46 -12.86
N LEU A 312 -6.40 -2.83 -11.80
CA LEU A 312 -5.76 -3.23 -10.54
C LEU A 312 -5.01 -4.56 -10.70
N THR A 313 -3.78 -4.60 -10.19
CA THR A 313 -3.03 -5.85 -10.02
C THR A 313 -3.77 -6.78 -9.06
N PRO A 314 -3.51 -8.10 -9.05
CA PRO A 314 -4.18 -9.01 -8.14
C PRO A 314 -4.09 -8.62 -6.66
N VAL A 315 -2.92 -8.12 -6.22
CA VAL A 315 -2.72 -7.68 -4.83
C VAL A 315 -3.52 -6.42 -4.49
N LYS A 316 -3.60 -5.44 -5.41
CA LYS A 316 -4.45 -4.25 -5.21
C LYS A 316 -5.93 -4.56 -5.32
N ALA A 317 -6.32 -5.48 -6.21
CA ALA A 317 -7.70 -5.96 -6.32
C ALA A 317 -8.14 -6.64 -5.01
N ARG A 318 -7.24 -7.38 -4.34
CA ARG A 318 -7.50 -8.01 -3.03
C ARG A 318 -7.87 -6.96 -1.99
N ILE A 319 -7.11 -5.87 -1.94
CA ILE A 319 -7.34 -4.75 -1.03
C ILE A 319 -8.64 -4.02 -1.38
N ALA A 320 -8.91 -3.77 -2.66
CA ALA A 320 -10.15 -3.12 -3.10
C ALA A 320 -11.40 -3.94 -2.69
N LEU A 321 -11.35 -5.27 -2.87
CA LEU A 321 -12.42 -6.16 -2.46
C LEU A 321 -12.56 -6.22 -0.92
N LEU A 322 -11.45 -6.30 -0.20
CA LEU A 322 -11.42 -6.23 1.27
C LEU A 322 -12.12 -4.95 1.77
N LEU A 323 -11.77 -3.78 1.22
CA LEU A 323 -12.33 -2.49 1.60
C LEU A 323 -13.81 -2.34 1.23
N ARG A 324 -14.24 -2.91 0.10
CA ARG A 324 -15.65 -2.97 -0.28
C ARG A 324 -16.45 -3.76 0.75
N LEU A 325 -16.01 -4.98 1.08
CA LEU A 325 -16.69 -5.85 2.04
C LEU A 325 -16.70 -5.23 3.45
N LEU A 326 -15.61 -4.58 3.87
CA LEU A 326 -15.56 -3.79 5.12
C LEU A 326 -16.59 -2.67 5.14
N THR A 327 -16.70 -1.94 4.03
CA THR A 327 -17.66 -0.85 3.89
C THR A 327 -19.10 -1.36 4.00
N GLU A 328 -19.41 -2.47 3.32
CA GLU A 328 -20.72 -3.12 3.41
C GLU A 328 -21.06 -3.57 4.84
N ARG A 329 -20.09 -4.16 5.57
CA ARG A 329 -20.24 -4.54 6.99
C ARG A 329 -20.49 -3.34 7.89
N SER A 330 -19.74 -2.25 7.69
CA SER A 330 -19.93 -1.02 8.46
C SER A 330 -21.31 -0.40 8.24
N VAL A 331 -21.74 -0.31 6.97
CA VAL A 331 -23.08 0.19 6.63
C VAL A 331 -24.16 -0.70 7.25
N ALA A 332 -24.01 -2.03 7.22
CA ALA A 332 -24.95 -2.95 7.84
C ALA A 332 -25.03 -2.76 9.36
N LYS A 333 -23.90 -2.64 10.05
CA LYS A 333 -23.83 -2.40 11.51
C LYS A 333 -24.50 -1.08 11.90
N SER A 334 -24.33 -0.03 11.10
CA SER A 334 -24.95 1.28 11.38
C SER A 334 -26.49 1.29 11.25
N ARG A 335 -27.08 0.29 10.60
CA ARG A 335 -28.53 0.17 10.38
C ARG A 335 -29.26 -0.71 11.42
N GLN A 336 -28.54 -1.42 12.29
CA GLN A 336 -29.17 -2.21 13.35
C GLN A 336 -29.65 -1.26 14.47
N PRO A 337 -30.92 -1.32 14.90
CA PRO A 337 -31.40 -0.54 16.04
C PRO A 337 -30.68 -0.99 17.33
N ALA A 338 -30.33 -0.02 18.16
CA ALA A 338 -29.67 -0.22 19.46
C ALA A 338 -30.53 -1.02 20.45
#